data_AF-A0A9E2LNZ8-F1
#
_entry.id   AF-A0A9E2LNZ8-F1
#
_cell.length_a   1.000
_cell.length_b   1.000
_cell.length_c   1.000
_cell.angle_alpha   90.00
_cell.angle_beta   90.00
_cell.angle_gamma   90.00
#
_symmetry.space_group_name_H-M   'P 1'
#
loop_
_entity.id
_entity.type
_entity.pdbx_description
1 polymer ?
#
loop_
_entity_poly.entity_id
_entity_poly.type
_entity_poly.pdbx_seq_one_letter_code
_entity_poly.pdbx_strand_id
1 'polypeptide(L)'
;MSTKIGLIGDVHATAAPLKDALSIFQQENIDIIICVGDIAGYGEALSHTVDLLIKSKCQTILGNHDIWFLDSPAAEKEKRVETFLKKLPSVLDLKIEGKHLYAVHASPPDSNMEGIKLLDVNGNILHNEIK
;
A
#
# COMPACT_ATOMS: atom_id res chain seq x y z
N MET A 1 -10.87 -24.48 2.42
CA MET A 1 -9.60 -24.08 1.78
C MET A 1 -9.07 -22.88 2.54
N SER A 2 -7.76 -22.71 2.62
CA SER A 2 -7.14 -21.53 3.23
C SER A 2 -7.18 -20.32 2.29
N THR A 3 -7.41 -19.15 2.84
CA THR A 3 -7.39 -17.85 2.12
C THR A 3 -5.96 -17.51 1.69
N LYS A 4 -5.74 -17.30 0.39
CA LYS A 4 -4.46 -16.84 -0.17
C LYS A 4 -4.43 -15.31 -0.29
N ILE A 5 -3.36 -14.71 0.23
CA ILE A 5 -3.16 -13.25 0.21
C ILE A 5 -1.97 -12.91 -0.66
N GLY A 6 -2.15 -11.98 -1.61
CA GLY A 6 -1.09 -11.37 -2.40
C GLY A 6 -0.76 -9.99 -1.85
N LEU A 7 0.52 -9.72 -1.60
CA LEU A 7 1.00 -8.44 -1.06
C LEU A 7 1.83 -7.72 -2.12
N ILE A 8 1.51 -6.45 -2.34
CA ILE A 8 2.23 -5.53 -3.23
C ILE A 8 2.82 -4.41 -2.37
N GLY A 9 4.13 -4.19 -2.52
CA GLY A 9 4.85 -3.07 -1.91
C GLY A 9 4.74 -1.79 -2.74
N ASP A 10 5.71 -0.92 -2.55
CA ASP A 10 5.77 0.42 -3.16
C ASP A 10 5.74 0.33 -4.69
N VAL A 11 4.69 0.90 -5.29
CA VAL A 11 4.43 0.77 -6.73
C VAL A 11 5.07 1.90 -7.53
N HIS A 12 5.09 3.10 -6.95
CA HIS A 12 5.66 4.34 -7.48
C HIS A 12 5.33 4.62 -8.95
N ALA A 13 4.06 4.53 -9.31
CA ALA A 13 3.54 4.81 -10.64
C ALA A 13 4.16 3.94 -11.75
N THR A 14 4.63 2.74 -11.40
CA THR A 14 5.29 1.80 -12.31
C THR A 14 4.31 0.70 -12.75
N ALA A 15 3.49 1.03 -13.75
CA ALA A 15 2.32 0.21 -14.06
C ALA A 15 2.65 -1.16 -14.69
N ALA A 16 3.77 -1.29 -15.41
CA ALA A 16 4.17 -2.56 -16.03
C ALA A 16 4.52 -3.64 -14.99
N PRO A 17 5.43 -3.40 -14.02
CA PRO A 17 5.66 -4.33 -12.92
C PRO A 17 4.41 -4.68 -12.12
N LEU A 18 3.54 -3.70 -11.85
CA LEU A 18 2.26 -3.95 -11.17
C LEU A 18 1.39 -4.94 -11.96
N LYS A 19 1.28 -4.75 -13.28
CA LYS A 19 0.49 -5.64 -14.15
C LYS A 19 1.05 -7.07 -14.13
N ASP A 20 2.36 -7.24 -14.11
CA ASP A 20 3.01 -8.54 -14.06
C ASP A 20 2.74 -9.23 -12.70
N ALA A 21 2.87 -8.50 -11.59
CA ALA A 21 2.53 -9.01 -10.25
C ALA A 21 1.05 -9.44 -10.15
N LEU A 22 0.13 -8.62 -10.65
CA LEU A 22 -1.31 -8.95 -10.70
C LEU A 22 -1.60 -10.19 -11.56
N SER A 23 -0.84 -10.38 -12.64
CA SER A 23 -0.97 -11.57 -13.50
C SER A 23 -0.52 -12.84 -12.78
N ILE A 24 0.56 -12.77 -11.99
CA ILE A 24 0.99 -13.87 -11.10
C ILE A 24 -0.12 -14.18 -10.08
N PHE A 25 -0.68 -13.16 -9.44
CA PHE A 25 -1.74 -13.35 -8.44
C PHE A 25 -3.00 -14.00 -9.04
N GLN A 26 -3.34 -13.64 -10.28
CA GLN A 26 -4.44 -14.27 -11.00
C GLN A 26 -4.16 -15.76 -11.27
N GLN A 27 -2.94 -16.11 -11.69
CA GLN A 27 -2.54 -17.50 -11.95
C GLN A 27 -2.52 -18.34 -10.67
N GLU A 28 -2.08 -17.75 -9.56
CA GLU A 28 -2.02 -18.40 -8.25
C GLU A 28 -3.37 -18.49 -7.51
N ASN A 29 -4.43 -17.93 -8.11
CA ASN A 29 -5.77 -17.84 -7.53
C ASN A 29 -5.75 -17.16 -6.15
N ILE A 30 -5.13 -15.99 -6.08
CA ILE A 30 -5.12 -15.15 -4.88
C ILE A 30 -6.55 -14.65 -4.59
N ASP A 31 -7.00 -14.84 -3.34
CA ASP A 31 -8.34 -14.44 -2.90
C ASP A 31 -8.40 -12.95 -2.53
N ILE A 32 -7.33 -12.45 -1.90
CA ILE A 32 -7.24 -11.08 -1.39
C ILE A 32 -5.91 -10.46 -1.84
N ILE A 33 -5.98 -9.31 -2.50
CA ILE A 33 -4.80 -8.54 -2.91
C ILE A 33 -4.73 -7.28 -2.05
N ILE A 34 -3.56 -7.02 -1.47
CA ILE A 34 -3.28 -5.85 -0.65
C ILE A 34 -2.09 -5.09 -1.23
N CYS A 35 -2.20 -3.76 -1.32
CA CYS A 35 -1.11 -2.86 -1.66
C CYS A 35 -0.83 -1.95 -0.46
N VAL A 36 0.43 -1.89 -0.01
CA VAL A 36 0.81 -1.15 1.19
C VAL A 36 1.13 0.32 0.95
N GLY A 37 0.76 0.87 -0.22
CA GLY A 37 0.84 2.30 -0.51
C GLY A 37 1.96 2.66 -1.46
N ASP A 38 2.32 3.94 -1.47
CA ASP A 38 3.28 4.53 -2.39
C ASP A 38 2.94 4.21 -3.84
N ILE A 39 1.70 4.53 -4.21
CA ILE A 39 1.15 4.35 -5.55
C ILE A 39 1.64 5.47 -6.46
N ALA A 40 1.58 6.71 -5.97
CA ALA A 40 2.29 7.84 -6.52
C ALA A 40 3.79 7.71 -6.21
N GLY A 41 4.60 8.51 -6.88
CA GLY A 41 6.05 8.44 -6.74
C GLY A 41 6.74 9.01 -7.95
N TYR A 42 7.87 8.41 -8.30
CA TYR A 42 8.76 8.88 -9.35
C TYR A 42 8.46 8.30 -10.74
N GLY A 43 7.62 7.27 -10.86
CA GLY A 43 7.19 6.74 -12.15
C GLY A 43 6.20 7.65 -12.88
N GLU A 44 6.04 7.42 -14.18
CA GLU A 44 5.27 8.31 -15.07
C GLU A 44 3.83 7.81 -15.32
N ALA A 45 3.51 6.57 -14.94
CA ALA A 45 2.26 5.90 -15.33
C ALA A 45 1.22 5.85 -14.20
N LEU A 46 1.10 6.92 -13.39
CA LEU A 46 0.24 6.94 -12.19
C LEU A 46 -1.23 6.64 -12.52
N SER A 47 -1.78 7.27 -13.56
CA SER A 47 -3.17 7.06 -13.97
C SER A 47 -3.46 5.59 -14.33
N HIS A 48 -2.55 4.96 -15.08
CA HIS A 48 -2.67 3.53 -15.42
C HIS A 48 -2.47 2.62 -14.20
N THR A 49 -1.59 3.01 -13.28
CA THR A 49 -1.33 2.29 -12.03
C THR A 49 -2.60 2.24 -11.18
N VAL A 50 -3.26 3.39 -10.99
CA VAL A 50 -4.55 3.48 -10.30
C VAL A 50 -5.62 2.62 -10.99
N ASP A 51 -5.67 2.62 -12.31
CA ASP A 51 -6.60 1.76 -13.07
C ASP A 51 -6.40 0.27 -12.80
N LEU A 52 -5.15 -0.19 -12.73
CA LEU A 52 -4.83 -1.58 -12.42
C LEU A 52 -5.26 -1.96 -11.00
N LEU A 53 -5.00 -1.10 -10.01
CA LEU A 53 -5.41 -1.32 -8.62
C LEU A 53 -6.94 -1.39 -8.47
N ILE A 54 -7.67 -0.48 -9.12
CA ILE A 54 -9.15 -0.48 -9.12
C ILE A 54 -9.69 -1.75 -9.78
N LYS A 55 -9.21 -2.11 -10.98
CA LYS A 55 -9.70 -3.27 -11.73
C LYS A 55 -9.43 -4.59 -11.02
N SER A 56 -8.28 -4.70 -10.33
CA SER A 56 -7.92 -5.88 -9.54
C SER A 56 -8.63 -5.96 -8.18
N LYS A 57 -9.44 -4.95 -7.82
CA LYS A 57 -10.08 -4.84 -6.50
C LYS A 57 -9.05 -4.92 -5.35
N CYS A 58 -7.86 -4.35 -5.59
CA CYS A 58 -6.78 -4.34 -4.62
C CYS A 58 -7.14 -3.47 -3.40
N GLN A 59 -7.06 -4.04 -2.20
CA GLN A 59 -7.21 -3.29 -0.96
C GLN A 59 -5.93 -2.49 -0.71
N THR A 60 -6.00 -1.19 -0.85
CA THR A 60 -4.82 -0.33 -0.83
C THR A 60 -4.87 0.66 0.31
N ILE A 61 -3.73 0.92 0.95
CA ILE A 61 -3.57 1.98 1.96
C ILE A 61 -2.71 3.12 1.40
N LEU A 62 -2.71 4.27 2.07
CA LEU A 62 -1.86 5.41 1.72
C LEU A 62 -0.40 5.20 2.15
N GLY A 63 0.53 5.48 1.24
CA GLY A 63 1.92 5.77 1.57
C GLY A 63 2.23 7.26 1.65
N ASN A 64 3.46 7.61 2.04
CA ASN A 64 3.87 9.02 2.13
C ASN A 64 3.95 9.68 0.75
N HIS A 65 4.36 8.96 -0.30
CA HIS A 65 4.40 9.53 -1.64
C HIS A 65 3.00 9.85 -2.17
N ASP A 66 1.98 9.09 -1.76
CA ASP A 66 0.58 9.40 -2.09
C ASP A 66 0.12 10.71 -1.43
N ILE A 67 0.48 10.90 -0.15
CA ILE A 67 0.17 12.11 0.60
C ILE A 67 0.89 13.33 -0.01
N TRP A 68 2.19 13.22 -0.29
CA TRP A 68 2.94 14.29 -0.93
C TRP A 68 2.40 14.64 -2.32
N PHE A 69 1.96 13.64 -3.09
CA PHE A 69 1.28 13.88 -4.36
C PHE A 69 -0.02 14.66 -4.16
N LEU A 70 -0.85 14.28 -3.17
CA LEU A 70 -2.09 14.98 -2.86
C LEU A 70 -1.85 16.43 -2.40
N ASP A 71 -0.82 16.66 -1.59
CA ASP A 71 -0.48 17.98 -1.03
C ASP A 71 0.30 18.89 -1.99
N SER A 72 0.95 18.32 -3.01
CA SER A 72 1.74 19.09 -3.97
C SER A 72 0.91 20.18 -4.66
N PRO A 73 1.41 21.42 -4.80
CA PRO A 73 0.72 22.50 -5.50
C PRO A 73 0.77 22.37 -7.03
N ALA A 74 1.08 21.18 -7.55
CA ALA A 74 1.15 20.90 -8.97
C ALA A 74 -0.12 21.34 -9.72
N ALA A 75 0.05 21.68 -11.00
CA ALA A 75 -1.06 21.95 -11.92
C ALA A 75 -2.09 20.81 -11.89
N GLU A 76 -3.30 21.11 -12.40
CA GLU A 76 -4.49 20.27 -12.36
C GLU A 76 -4.18 18.77 -12.40
N LYS A 77 -4.35 18.09 -11.26
CA LYS A 77 -4.17 16.64 -11.16
C LYS A 77 -5.42 15.97 -11.71
N GLU A 78 -5.25 14.78 -12.27
CA GLU A 78 -6.38 14.01 -12.77
C GLU A 78 -7.38 13.71 -11.63
N LYS A 79 -8.59 14.27 -11.73
CA LYS A 79 -9.62 14.18 -10.68
C LYS A 79 -9.91 12.75 -10.21
N ARG A 80 -9.84 11.79 -11.12
CA ARG A 80 -10.04 10.37 -10.82
C ARG A 80 -8.95 9.82 -9.90
N VAL A 81 -7.68 10.09 -10.22
CA VAL A 81 -6.52 9.69 -9.41
C VAL A 81 -6.62 10.34 -8.03
N GLU A 82 -6.88 11.65 -7.96
CA GLU A 82 -7.07 12.32 -6.66
C GLU A 82 -8.21 11.69 -5.85
N THR A 83 -9.35 11.45 -6.48
CA THR A 83 -10.54 10.89 -5.81
C THR A 83 -10.26 9.50 -5.28
N PHE A 84 -9.48 8.70 -6.00
CA PHE A 84 -9.06 7.38 -5.55
C PHE A 84 -8.15 7.50 -4.33
N LEU A 85 -7.06 8.25 -4.42
CA LEU A 85 -6.08 8.40 -3.33
C LEU A 85 -6.72 9.00 -2.07
N LYS A 86 -7.56 10.05 -2.19
CA LYS A 86 -8.26 10.67 -1.05
C LYS A 86 -9.21 9.73 -0.29
N LYS A 87 -9.57 8.59 -0.87
CA LYS A 87 -10.45 7.59 -0.25
C LYS A 87 -9.70 6.44 0.40
N LEU A 88 -8.40 6.33 0.17
CA LEU A 88 -7.60 5.26 0.75
C LEU A 88 -7.42 5.48 2.25
N PRO A 89 -7.57 4.44 3.08
CA PRO A 89 -7.26 4.53 4.49
C PRO A 89 -5.74 4.55 4.71
N SER A 90 -5.29 5.06 5.86
CA SER A 90 -3.88 4.96 6.29
C SER A 90 -3.54 3.57 6.87
N VAL A 91 -4.55 2.80 7.26
CA VAL A 91 -4.42 1.50 7.92
C VAL A 91 -5.40 0.52 7.30
N LEU A 92 -4.96 -0.71 7.10
CA LEU A 92 -5.84 -1.84 6.79
C LEU A 92 -5.86 -2.80 7.98
N ASP A 93 -7.05 -2.98 8.54
CA ASP A 93 -7.32 -3.85 9.68
C ASP A 93 -8.32 -4.93 9.23
N LEU A 94 -7.87 -6.18 9.13
CA LEU A 94 -8.67 -7.29 8.63
C LEU A 94 -8.60 -8.50 9.56
N LYS A 95 -9.72 -9.20 9.68
CA LYS A 95 -9.76 -10.53 10.31
C LYS A 95 -9.97 -11.60 9.25
N ILE A 96 -8.99 -12.48 9.09
CA ILE A 96 -8.97 -13.54 8.09
C ILE A 96 -8.74 -14.86 8.82
N GLU A 97 -9.70 -15.79 8.72
CA GLU A 97 -9.60 -17.13 9.32
C GLU A 97 -9.22 -17.11 10.82
N GLY A 98 -9.79 -16.16 11.56
CA GLY A 98 -9.53 -15.98 12.99
C GLY A 98 -8.21 -15.27 13.32
N LYS A 99 -7.35 -15.00 12.33
CA LYS A 99 -6.13 -14.21 12.47
C LYS A 99 -6.41 -12.74 12.19
N HIS A 100 -5.68 -11.87 12.87
CA HIS A 100 -5.72 -10.43 12.65
C HIS A 100 -4.54 -10.03 11.76
N LEU A 101 -4.85 -9.33 10.67
CA LEU A 101 -3.87 -8.74 9.77
C LEU A 101 -3.99 -7.23 9.91
N TYR A 102 -2.88 -6.61 10.30
CA TYR A 102 -2.77 -5.16 10.45
C TYR A 102 -1.67 -4.66 9.52
N ALA A 103 -2.02 -3.79 8.57
CA ALA A 103 -1.08 -3.26 7.60
C ALA A 103 -1.07 -1.74 7.64
N VAL A 104 0.15 -1.22 7.62
CA VAL A 104 0.52 0.20 7.61
C VAL A 104 1.64 0.36 6.60
N HIS A 105 1.80 1.56 6.05
CA HIS A 105 2.82 1.77 5.03
C HIS A 105 4.25 1.63 5.59
N ALA A 106 4.53 2.21 6.77
CA ALA A 106 5.88 2.26 7.32
C ALA A 106 6.00 1.55 8.68
N SER A 107 5.54 2.17 9.77
CA SER A 107 5.63 1.59 11.12
C SER A 107 4.29 1.63 11.84
N PRO A 108 3.90 0.58 12.58
CA PRO A 108 2.69 0.62 13.40
C PRO A 108 2.76 1.74 14.45
N PRO A 109 1.62 2.30 14.87
CA PRO A 109 0.27 1.90 14.47
C PRO A 109 -0.22 2.50 13.14
N ASP A 110 0.33 3.62 12.66
CA ASP A 110 -0.24 4.32 11.50
C ASP A 110 0.78 5.17 10.72
N SER A 111 2.08 4.99 10.99
CA SER A 111 3.12 5.79 10.34
C SER A 111 3.29 5.40 8.87
N ASN A 112 3.49 6.43 8.06
CA ASN A 112 3.88 6.32 6.65
C ASN A 112 5.28 6.90 6.37
N MET A 113 6.05 7.31 7.39
CA MET A 113 7.38 7.88 7.18
C MET A 113 8.48 7.24 8.03
N GLU A 114 8.12 6.60 9.14
CA GLU A 114 9.12 6.06 10.05
C GLU A 114 9.57 4.67 9.61
N GLY A 115 10.87 4.42 9.61
CA GLY A 115 11.39 3.06 9.43
C GLY A 115 10.90 2.13 10.53
N ILE A 116 10.88 0.82 10.24
CA ILE A 116 10.49 -0.21 11.22
C ILE A 116 11.40 -0.11 12.44
N LYS A 117 10.83 0.24 13.59
CA LYS A 117 11.49 0.20 14.89
C LYS A 117 11.14 -1.13 15.56
N LEU A 118 12.13 -1.80 16.13
CA LEU A 118 11.88 -2.93 17.01
C LEU A 118 11.11 -2.40 18.22
N LEU A 119 9.90 -2.88 18.44
CA LEU A 119 9.09 -2.56 19.62
C LEU A 119 9.02 -3.77 20.55
N ASP A 120 8.95 -3.51 21.86
CA ASP A 120 8.67 -4.56 22.84
C ASP A 120 7.19 -4.98 22.81
N VAL A 121 6.82 -5.98 23.60
CA VAL A 121 5.43 -6.46 23.71
C VAL A 121 4.44 -5.39 24.21
N ASN A 122 4.94 -4.28 24.74
CA ASN A 122 4.16 -3.15 25.24
C ASN A 122 4.14 -1.96 24.26
N GLY A 123 4.77 -2.08 23.08
CA GLY A 123 4.84 -1.03 22.07
C GLY A 123 5.94 0.02 22.30
N ASN A 124 6.86 -0.19 23.25
CA ASN A 124 7.98 0.72 23.47
C ASN A 124 9.14 0.41 22.52
N ILE A 125 9.87 1.43 22.06
CA ILE A 125 11.05 1.25 21.21
C ILE A 125 12.13 0.45 21.97
N LEU A 126 12.51 -0.70 21.42
CA LEU A 126 13.66 -1.48 21.85
C LEU A 126 14.92 -0.74 21.40
N HIS A 127 15.59 -0.07 22.35
CA HIS A 127 16.86 0.64 22.14
C HIS A 127 18.08 -0.29 21.92
N ASN A 128 17.90 -1.48 21.36
CA ASN A 128 19.03 -2.39 21.15
C ASN A 128 19.84 -1.97 19.91
N GLU A 129 20.99 -1.36 20.23
CA GLU A 129 22.19 -1.08 19.45
C GLU A 129 22.34 -1.89 18.15
N ILE A 130 22.10 -1.23 17.01
CA ILE A 130 22.86 -1.56 15.80
C ILE A 130 24.19 -0.81 15.93
N LYS A 131 25.22 -1.52 16.39
CA LYS A 131 26.62 -1.12 16.22
C LYS A 131 27.07 -1.39 14.79
#